data_AF-A0A7W1DSG3-F1
#
_entry.id   AF-A0A7W1DSG3-F1
#
_cell.length_a   1.000
_cell.length_b   1.000
_cell.length_c   1.000
_cell.angle_alpha   90.00
_cell.angle_beta   90.00
_cell.angle_gamma   90.00
#
_symmetry.space_group_name_H-M   'P 1'
#
loop_
_entity.id
_entity.type
_entity.pdbx_description
1 polymer ?
#
loop_
_entity_poly.entity_id
_entity_poly.type
_entity_poly.pdbx_seq_one_letter_code
_entity_poly.pdbx_strand_id
1 'polypeptide(L)'
;MTRLHARIANQDGTALIIALMSMMLLTALGGAVIMVSRTETAIANNYRNSQEALYAADAAIERVVQDLLMVPRWNDILADGGGGVAGVTSSFTRGNPGSQITLPAGGKVTLNATTTNMQAQTNADDVWGTNDPQWRLFAWGPLSDLLDTAAIDSNMYVAVWVADDPADGPSVGVADGNPLADA
;
A
#
# COMPACT_ATOMS: atom_id res chain seq x y z
N MET A 1 -17.36 -39.77 -66.05
CA MET A 1 -16.72 -39.01 -64.95
C MET A 1 -17.35 -37.63 -64.70
N THR A 2 -18.59 -37.37 -65.16
CA THR A 2 -19.16 -36.00 -65.17
C THR A 2 -20.10 -35.68 -63.99
N ARG A 3 -20.50 -36.68 -63.19
CA ARG A 3 -21.45 -36.50 -62.07
C ARG A 3 -20.80 -36.11 -60.72
N LEU A 4 -19.47 -36.16 -60.62
CA LEU A 4 -18.77 -35.73 -59.40
C LEU A 4 -18.72 -34.19 -59.29
N HIS A 5 -18.51 -33.49 -60.41
CA HIS A 5 -18.35 -32.02 -60.44
C HIS A 5 -19.60 -31.24 -60.01
N ALA A 6 -20.80 -31.74 -60.32
CA ALA A 6 -22.06 -31.09 -59.94
C ALA A 6 -22.40 -31.22 -58.44
N ARG A 7 -21.86 -32.24 -57.75
CA ARG A 7 -22.06 -32.39 -56.29
C ARG A 7 -21.15 -31.48 -55.47
N ILE A 8 -20.01 -31.07 -56.03
CA ILE A 8 -19.07 -30.15 -55.37
C ILE A 8 -19.64 -28.72 -55.39
N ALA A 9 -20.20 -28.27 -56.51
CA ALA A 9 -20.83 -26.95 -56.63
C ALA A 9 -22.09 -26.74 -55.76
N ASN A 10 -22.66 -27.81 -55.21
CA ASN A 10 -23.82 -27.74 -54.31
C ASN A 10 -23.43 -27.80 -52.81
N GLN A 11 -22.14 -27.87 -52.48
CA GLN A 11 -21.62 -27.84 -51.10
C GLN A 11 -21.05 -26.48 -50.69
N ASP A 12 -20.99 -25.52 -51.61
CA ASP A 12 -20.41 -24.18 -51.40
C ASP A 12 -21.11 -23.42 -50.25
N GLY A 13 -22.44 -23.54 -50.13
CA GLY A 13 -23.20 -22.93 -49.03
C GLY A 13 -22.90 -23.54 -47.66
N THR A 14 -22.71 -24.86 -47.59
CA THR A 14 -22.35 -25.55 -46.34
C THR A 14 -20.91 -25.28 -45.91
N ALA A 15 -20.00 -25.13 -46.87
CA ALA A 15 -18.60 -24.78 -46.60
C ALA A 15 -18.49 -23.39 -45.93
N LEU A 16 -19.28 -22.41 -46.37
CA LEU A 16 -19.33 -21.09 -45.76
C LEU A 16 -19.83 -21.14 -44.31
N ILE A 17 -20.89 -21.92 -44.04
CA ILE A 17 -21.44 -22.06 -42.68
C ILE A 17 -20.39 -22.68 -41.75
N ILE A 18 -19.72 -23.76 -42.19
CA ILE A 18 -18.66 -24.39 -41.41
C ILE A 18 -17.52 -23.40 -41.14
N ALA A 19 -17.09 -22.64 -42.16
CA ALA A 19 -16.04 -21.64 -42.01
C ALA A 19 -16.43 -20.53 -41.01
N LEU A 20 -17.66 -20.02 -41.07
CA LEU A 20 -18.16 -19.03 -40.12
C LEU A 20 -18.26 -19.58 -38.70
N MET A 21 -18.75 -20.82 -38.54
CA MET A 21 -18.80 -21.48 -37.23
C MET A 21 -17.39 -21.69 -36.66
N SER A 22 -16.44 -22.14 -37.48
CA SER A 22 -15.04 -22.27 -37.08
C SER A 22 -14.42 -20.92 -36.71
N MET A 23 -14.66 -19.85 -37.48
CA MET A 23 -14.19 -18.51 -37.15
C MET A 23 -14.80 -17.98 -35.85
N MET A 24 -16.10 -18.20 -35.60
CA MET A 24 -16.75 -17.83 -34.34
C MET A 24 -16.12 -18.57 -33.16
N LEU A 25 -15.87 -19.88 -33.28
CA LEU A 25 -15.22 -20.68 -32.24
C LEU A 25 -13.78 -20.22 -31.98
N LEU A 26 -13.01 -19.95 -33.05
CA LEU A 26 -11.64 -19.44 -32.93
C LEU A 26 -11.60 -18.04 -32.30
N THR A 27 -12.56 -17.18 -32.62
CA THR A 27 -12.68 -15.85 -32.01
C THR A 27 -13.02 -15.95 -30.53
N ALA A 28 -13.96 -16.81 -30.16
CA ALA A 28 -14.30 -17.06 -28.76
C ALA A 28 -13.11 -17.61 -27.97
N LEU A 29 -12.37 -18.57 -28.54
CA LEU A 29 -11.17 -19.14 -27.93
C LEU A 29 -10.06 -18.09 -27.78
N GLY A 30 -9.79 -17.31 -28.83
CA GLY A 30 -8.82 -16.21 -28.79
C GLY A 30 -9.19 -15.16 -27.73
N GLY A 31 -10.46 -14.81 -27.62
CA GLY A 31 -10.97 -13.92 -26.59
C GLY A 31 -10.77 -14.46 -25.18
N ALA A 32 -11.05 -15.75 -24.96
CA ALA A 32 -10.85 -16.40 -23.67
C ALA A 32 -9.36 -16.40 -23.26
N VAL A 33 -8.46 -16.74 -24.18
CA VAL A 33 -7.00 -16.73 -23.91
C VAL A 33 -6.51 -15.32 -23.57
N ILE A 34 -6.98 -14.29 -24.30
CA ILE A 34 -6.62 -12.89 -24.00
C ILE A 34 -7.11 -12.50 -22.59
N MET A 35 -8.32 -12.88 -22.20
CA MET A 35 -8.87 -12.58 -20.88
C MET A 35 -8.05 -13.25 -19.78
N VAL A 36 -7.71 -14.53 -19.94
CA VAL A 36 -6.85 -15.27 -18.99
C VAL A 36 -5.49 -14.59 -18.86
N SER A 37 -4.83 -14.28 -19.98
CA SER A 37 -3.53 -13.63 -20.00
C SER A 37 -3.54 -12.24 -19.33
N ARG A 38 -4.61 -11.46 -19.52
CA ARG A 38 -4.79 -10.17 -18.83
C ARG A 38 -4.92 -10.35 -17.32
N THR A 39 -5.69 -11.33 -16.87
CA THR A 39 -5.87 -11.64 -15.45
C THR A 39 -4.56 -12.11 -14.82
N GLU A 40 -3.83 -13.01 -15.47
CA GLU A 40 -2.52 -13.49 -15.00
C GLU A 40 -1.51 -12.34 -14.90
N THR A 41 -1.48 -11.45 -15.88
CA THR A 41 -0.62 -10.26 -15.85
C THR A 41 -1.00 -9.33 -14.70
N ALA A 42 -2.29 -9.11 -14.47
CA ALA A 42 -2.76 -8.29 -13.36
C ALA A 42 -2.40 -8.91 -11.99
N ILE A 43 -2.57 -10.22 -11.83
CA ILE A 43 -2.18 -10.96 -10.63
C ILE A 43 -0.67 -10.88 -10.40
N ALA A 44 0.13 -11.13 -11.44
CA ALA A 44 1.58 -11.07 -11.35
C ALA A 44 2.08 -9.66 -10.98
N ASN A 45 1.43 -8.61 -11.51
CA ASN A 45 1.75 -7.24 -11.12
C ASN A 45 1.37 -6.95 -9.67
N ASN A 46 0.17 -7.33 -9.24
CA ASN A 46 -0.26 -7.12 -7.85
C ASN A 46 0.61 -7.89 -6.85
N TYR A 47 1.00 -9.12 -7.19
CA TYR A 47 1.88 -9.94 -6.36
C TYR A 47 3.27 -9.30 -6.22
N ARG A 48 3.89 -8.86 -7.33
CA ARG A 48 5.18 -8.15 -7.28
C ARG A 48 5.10 -6.86 -6.48
N ASN A 49 4.08 -6.04 -6.70
CA ASN A 49 3.88 -4.80 -5.97
C ASN A 49 3.66 -5.04 -4.48
N SER A 50 2.92 -6.09 -4.10
CA SER A 50 2.70 -6.45 -2.70
C SER A 50 3.99 -6.88 -2.01
N GLN A 51 4.82 -7.67 -2.70
CA GLN A 51 6.14 -8.06 -2.18
C GLN A 51 7.07 -6.86 -2.02
N GLU A 52 7.11 -5.97 -3.01
CA GLU A 52 7.90 -4.74 -2.96
C GLU A 52 7.43 -3.81 -1.83
N ALA A 53 6.11 -3.67 -1.63
CA ALA A 53 5.56 -2.88 -0.54
C ALA A 53 5.92 -3.44 0.85
N LEU A 54 5.96 -4.77 0.99
CA LEU A 54 6.39 -5.41 2.23
C LEU A 54 7.87 -5.14 2.52
N TYR A 55 8.74 -5.32 1.52
CA TYR A 55 10.17 -5.00 1.67
C TYR A 55 10.41 -3.50 1.91
N ALA A 56 9.61 -2.63 1.29
CA ALA A 56 9.64 -1.20 1.55
C ALA A 56 9.28 -0.87 2.99
N ALA A 57 8.25 -1.53 3.54
CA ALA A 57 7.84 -1.36 4.93
C ALA A 57 8.94 -1.83 5.90
N ASP A 58 9.53 -3.02 5.66
CA ASP A 58 10.64 -3.54 6.48
C ASP A 58 11.84 -2.58 6.47
N ALA A 59 12.25 -2.12 5.29
CA ALA A 59 13.36 -1.18 5.16
C ALA A 59 13.07 0.17 5.86
N ALA A 60 11.83 0.66 5.78
CA ALA A 60 11.42 1.87 6.48
C ALA A 60 11.46 1.69 8.00
N ILE A 61 11.01 0.55 8.52
CA ILE A 61 11.07 0.22 9.95
C ILE A 61 12.53 0.14 10.41
N GLU A 62 13.39 -0.60 9.70
CA GLU A 62 14.81 -0.70 10.04
C GLU A 62 15.48 0.68 10.10
N ARG A 63 15.17 1.54 9.12
CA ARG A 63 15.66 2.92 9.09
C ARG A 63 15.17 3.75 10.27
N VAL A 64 13.89 3.63 10.61
CA VAL A 64 13.25 4.41 11.69
C VAL A 64 13.72 3.94 13.06
N VAL A 65 13.91 2.64 13.28
CA VAL A 65 14.45 2.11 14.53
C VAL A 65 15.81 2.72 14.83
N GLN A 66 16.69 2.88 13.83
CA GLN A 66 17.97 3.56 14.02
C GLN A 66 17.82 5.01 14.46
N ASP A 67 16.84 5.75 13.92
CA ASP A 67 16.57 7.14 14.32
C ASP A 67 15.93 7.22 15.71
N LEU A 68 15.03 6.31 16.05
CA LEU A 68 14.40 6.23 17.37
C LEU A 68 15.43 6.00 18.47
N LEU A 69 16.42 5.15 18.23
CA LEU A 69 17.52 4.91 19.18
C LEU A 69 18.39 6.14 19.43
N MET A 70 18.34 7.16 18.55
CA MET A 70 19.06 8.41 18.74
C MET A 70 18.23 9.46 19.51
N VAL A 71 16.94 9.23 19.73
CA VAL A 71 16.09 10.16 20.47
C VAL A 71 16.31 9.96 21.98
N PRO A 72 16.81 10.98 22.71
CA PRO A 72 17.14 10.82 24.14
C PRO A 72 15.91 10.66 25.05
N ARG A 73 14.74 11.16 24.62
CA ARG A 73 13.49 11.16 25.39
C ARG A 73 12.31 10.85 24.47
N TRP A 74 11.62 9.75 24.72
CA TRP A 74 10.51 9.29 23.88
C TRP A 74 9.29 10.22 23.92
N ASN A 75 9.08 10.93 25.03
CA ASN A 75 8.00 11.93 25.16
C ASN A 75 8.13 13.07 24.14
N ASP A 76 9.35 13.35 23.66
CA ASP A 76 9.57 14.38 22.62
C ASP A 76 9.00 13.95 21.25
N ILE A 77 8.86 12.63 21.01
CA ILE A 77 8.21 12.07 19.81
C ILE A 77 6.69 12.19 19.92
N LEU A 78 6.15 11.91 21.11
CA LEU A 78 4.71 11.92 21.38
C LEU A 78 4.12 13.35 21.48
N ALA A 79 4.96 14.34 21.77
CA ALA A 79 4.61 15.74 21.64
C ALA A 79 4.05 16.04 20.24
N ASP A 80 3.01 16.88 20.14
CA ASP A 80 2.42 17.23 18.85
C ASP A 80 3.29 18.31 18.18
N GLY A 81 3.96 17.94 17.08
CA GLY A 81 4.65 18.85 16.18
C GLY A 81 3.71 19.63 15.25
N GLY A 82 2.41 19.31 15.29
CA GLY A 82 1.34 19.94 14.54
C GLY A 82 0.79 19.03 13.45
N GLY A 83 -0.54 18.93 13.37
CA GLY A 83 -1.23 18.16 12.33
C GLY A 83 -1.06 16.64 12.47
N GLY A 84 -0.78 16.15 13.67
CA GLY A 84 -0.51 14.73 13.94
C GLY A 84 0.91 14.29 13.62
N VAL A 85 1.84 15.23 13.42
CA VAL A 85 3.27 14.95 13.25
C VAL A 85 3.93 14.87 14.63
N ALA A 86 4.92 13.98 14.77
CA ALA A 86 5.74 13.89 15.97
C ALA A 86 6.50 15.20 16.26
N GLY A 87 6.69 15.54 17.53
CA GLY A 87 7.42 16.73 17.95
C GLY A 87 8.89 16.69 17.56
N VAL A 88 9.47 15.49 17.58
CA VAL A 88 10.76 15.13 16.98
C VAL A 88 10.51 14.09 15.89
N THR A 89 11.03 14.35 14.69
CA THR A 89 10.87 13.47 13.53
C THR A 89 12.20 12.82 13.14
N SER A 90 12.08 11.74 12.35
CA SER A 90 13.22 11.15 11.66
C SER A 90 13.93 12.15 10.74
N SER A 91 15.19 11.84 10.42
CA SER A 91 15.92 12.52 9.34
C SER A 91 15.40 12.16 7.95
N PHE A 92 14.60 11.09 7.84
CA PHE A 92 13.89 10.68 6.64
C PHE A 92 12.47 11.28 6.59
N THR A 93 12.41 12.57 6.26
CA THR A 93 11.15 13.32 6.06
C THR A 93 11.19 14.06 4.73
N ARG A 94 10.30 13.72 3.80
CA ARG A 94 10.29 14.24 2.42
C ARG A 94 8.95 14.84 2.06
N GLY A 95 8.96 16.14 1.77
CA GLY A 95 7.77 16.91 1.43
C GLY A 95 6.91 17.25 2.65
N ASN A 96 5.87 18.05 2.42
CA ASN A 96 4.94 18.47 3.47
C ASN A 96 3.85 17.40 3.67
N PRO A 97 3.68 16.85 4.89
CA PRO A 97 2.71 15.78 5.17
C PRO A 97 1.23 16.23 5.03
N GLY A 98 0.97 17.53 5.02
CA GLY A 98 -0.34 18.11 4.70
C GLY A 98 -0.64 18.23 3.20
N SER A 99 0.33 17.97 2.32
CA SER A 99 0.13 18.01 0.86
C SER A 99 -0.39 16.67 0.31
N GLN A 100 -1.12 16.72 -0.80
CA GLN A 100 -1.55 15.51 -1.49
C GLN A 100 -0.37 14.83 -2.20
N ILE A 101 -0.12 13.58 -1.85
CA ILE A 101 0.86 12.69 -2.47
C ILE A 101 0.14 11.77 -3.43
N THR A 102 0.66 11.63 -4.65
CA THR A 102 0.12 10.68 -5.63
C THR A 102 0.81 9.33 -5.46
N LEU A 103 0.03 8.27 -5.30
CA LEU A 103 0.57 6.92 -5.10
C LEU A 103 0.86 6.24 -6.45
N PRO A 104 1.88 5.36 -6.53
CA PRO A 104 2.23 4.67 -7.78
C PRO A 104 1.10 3.82 -8.35
N ALA A 105 0.26 3.24 -7.50
CA ALA A 105 -0.90 2.43 -7.90
C ALA A 105 -2.12 3.27 -8.32
N GLY A 106 -1.99 4.61 -8.36
CA GLY A 106 -3.08 5.55 -8.53
C GLY A 106 -3.69 5.97 -7.20
N GLY A 107 -4.43 7.08 -7.23
CA GLY A 107 -5.01 7.70 -6.03
C GLY A 107 -4.09 8.72 -5.38
N LYS A 108 -4.62 9.38 -4.34
CA LYS A 108 -3.93 10.42 -3.60
C LYS A 108 -4.13 10.22 -2.10
N VAL A 109 -3.10 10.50 -1.32
CA VAL A 109 -3.12 10.45 0.14
C VAL A 109 -2.57 11.76 0.72
N THR A 110 -3.11 12.19 1.85
CA THR A 110 -2.55 13.28 2.66
C THR A 110 -2.21 12.68 4.01
N LEU A 111 -0.94 12.73 4.42
CA LEU A 111 -0.49 12.00 5.62
C LEU A 111 -1.13 12.55 6.90
N ASN A 112 -1.31 13.88 7.02
CA ASN A 112 -2.01 14.46 8.17
C ASN A 112 -3.44 13.92 8.30
N ALA A 113 -4.16 13.82 7.18
CA ALA A 113 -5.51 13.27 7.16
C ALA A 113 -5.51 11.77 7.49
N THR A 114 -4.53 11.02 6.99
CA THR A 114 -4.34 9.61 7.36
C THR A 114 -4.10 9.46 8.85
N THR A 115 -3.23 10.28 9.46
CA THR A 115 -3.00 10.25 10.91
C THR A 115 -4.28 10.56 11.70
N THR A 116 -5.02 11.59 11.30
CA THR A 116 -6.30 11.92 11.96
C THR A 116 -7.31 10.78 11.85
N ASN A 117 -7.39 10.13 10.69
CA ASN A 117 -8.29 9.00 10.50
C ASN A 117 -7.86 7.78 11.33
N MET A 118 -6.56 7.49 11.42
CA MET A 118 -6.03 6.44 12.27
C MET A 118 -6.37 6.70 13.75
N GLN A 119 -6.13 7.92 14.24
CA GLN A 119 -6.50 8.29 15.60
C GLN A 119 -8.01 8.17 15.83
N ALA A 120 -8.84 8.68 14.90
CA ALA A 120 -10.28 8.60 15.02
C ALA A 120 -10.79 7.15 15.05
N GLN A 121 -10.15 6.25 14.30
CA GLN A 121 -10.47 4.82 14.31
C GLN A 121 -10.08 4.18 15.64
N THR A 122 -8.86 4.41 16.13
CA THR A 122 -8.41 3.93 17.44
C THR A 122 -9.34 4.40 18.57
N ASN A 123 -9.64 5.70 18.61
CA ASN A 123 -10.57 6.27 19.60
C ASN A 123 -11.98 5.65 19.52
N ALA A 124 -12.45 5.33 18.30
CA ALA A 124 -13.78 4.76 18.08
C ALA A 124 -13.84 3.27 18.47
N ASP A 125 -12.74 2.55 18.33
CA ASP A 125 -12.63 1.16 18.75
C ASP A 125 -12.63 1.04 20.30
N ASP A 126 -12.20 2.10 21.02
CA ASP A 126 -12.26 2.26 22.49
C ASP A 126 -11.75 1.03 23.26
N VAL A 127 -10.72 0.37 22.70
CA VAL A 127 -10.17 -0.88 23.24
C VAL A 127 -9.41 -0.64 24.55
N TRP A 128 -8.79 0.54 24.67
CA TRP A 128 -7.87 0.89 25.75
C TRP A 128 -8.39 2.00 26.68
N GLY A 129 -9.63 2.46 26.46
CA GLY A 129 -10.27 3.49 27.28
C GLY A 129 -9.44 4.76 27.35
N THR A 130 -9.10 5.19 28.56
CA THR A 130 -8.29 6.41 28.77
C THR A 130 -6.85 6.27 28.27
N ASN A 131 -6.31 5.05 28.13
CA ASN A 131 -4.94 4.82 27.64
C ASN A 131 -4.89 4.60 26.12
N ASP A 132 -5.68 5.38 25.39
CA ASP A 132 -5.81 5.22 23.95
C ASP A 132 -4.55 5.73 23.23
N PRO A 133 -3.90 4.91 22.39
CA PRO A 133 -2.59 5.24 21.84
C PRO A 133 -2.66 6.49 20.96
N GLN A 134 -1.69 7.38 21.15
CA GLN A 134 -1.60 8.63 20.41
C GLN A 134 -0.70 8.46 19.19
N TRP A 135 -1.28 8.34 18.01
CA TRP A 135 -0.54 8.20 16.76
C TRP A 135 0.16 9.51 16.38
N ARG A 136 1.44 9.40 16.06
CA ARG A 136 2.28 10.50 15.57
C ARG A 136 3.04 10.07 14.32
N LEU A 137 2.95 10.86 13.26
CA LEU A 137 3.74 10.64 12.04
C LEU A 137 5.20 11.00 12.31
N PHE A 138 6.11 10.02 12.19
CA PHE A 138 7.52 10.18 12.57
C PHE A 138 8.47 10.26 11.37
N ALA A 139 8.23 9.48 10.32
CA ALA A 139 9.07 9.44 9.12
C ALA A 139 8.22 9.25 7.87
N TRP A 140 8.62 9.83 6.73
CA TRP A 140 7.89 9.67 5.47
C TRP A 140 8.72 10.08 4.26
N GLY A 141 8.45 9.43 3.13
CA GLY A 141 9.07 9.77 1.85
C GLY A 141 8.99 8.66 0.82
N PRO A 142 9.43 8.94 -0.43
CA PRO A 142 9.65 7.90 -1.42
C PRO A 142 10.81 6.99 -0.97
N LEU A 143 10.66 5.68 -1.17
CA LEU A 143 11.66 4.68 -0.77
C LEU A 143 13.00 4.88 -1.50
N SER A 144 12.98 5.43 -2.72
CA SER A 144 14.17 5.82 -3.47
C SER A 144 15.09 6.76 -2.69
N ASP A 145 14.54 7.57 -1.78
CA ASP A 145 15.28 8.59 -1.02
C ASP A 145 15.73 8.06 0.35
N LEU A 146 15.51 6.78 0.64
CA LEU A 146 15.93 6.15 1.90
C LEU A 146 17.45 6.08 2.01
N LEU A 147 18.14 5.96 0.87
CA LEU A 147 19.58 5.96 0.74
C LEU A 147 20.03 7.06 -0.23
N ASP A 148 21.07 7.82 0.14
CA ASP A 148 21.60 8.93 -0.67
C ASP A 148 22.29 8.49 -1.98
N THR A 149 22.41 7.18 -2.23
CA THR A 149 23.20 6.61 -3.34
C THR A 149 22.38 6.26 -4.58
N ALA A 150 21.09 6.58 -4.63
CA ALA A 150 20.16 6.18 -5.71
C ALA A 150 20.21 4.67 -6.02
N ALA A 151 20.59 3.85 -5.03
CA ALA A 151 20.73 2.40 -5.18
C ALA A 151 19.38 1.67 -5.15
N ILE A 152 18.31 2.35 -4.72
CA ILE A 152 16.96 1.79 -4.60
C ILE A 152 16.14 2.25 -5.81
N ASP A 153 15.77 1.31 -6.66
CA ASP A 153 14.81 1.51 -7.74
C ASP A 153 13.44 0.98 -7.30
N SER A 154 12.71 1.83 -6.56
CA SER A 154 11.36 1.54 -6.09
C SER A 154 10.53 2.82 -6.15
N ASN A 155 9.29 2.67 -6.62
CA ASN A 155 8.34 3.78 -6.65
C ASN A 155 7.55 3.92 -5.34
N MET A 156 7.75 3.01 -4.38
CA MET A 156 6.96 2.97 -3.16
C MET A 156 7.13 4.26 -2.35
N TYR A 157 6.03 4.71 -1.75
CA TYR A 157 6.04 5.80 -0.78
C TYR A 157 5.76 5.20 0.59
N VAL A 158 6.64 5.45 1.55
CA VAL A 158 6.54 4.91 2.90
C VAL A 158 6.26 6.02 3.89
N ALA A 159 5.48 5.70 4.91
CA ALA A 159 5.21 6.56 6.06
C ALA A 159 5.19 5.68 7.30
N VAL A 160 5.78 6.17 8.38
CA VAL A 160 5.91 5.45 9.64
C VAL A 160 5.34 6.32 10.74
N TRP A 161 4.42 5.71 11.50
CA TRP A 161 3.82 6.30 12.68
C TRP A 161 4.38 5.62 13.93
N VAL A 162 4.55 6.41 14.97
CA VAL A 162 4.87 5.95 16.32
C VAL A 162 3.66 6.26 17.18
N ALA A 163 3.31 5.34 18.06
CA ALA A 163 2.31 5.56 19.06
C ALA A 163 2.82 5.03 20.39
N ASP A 164 2.28 5.59 21.45
CA ASP A 164 2.52 5.13 22.80
C ASP A 164 1.98 3.70 23.01
N ASP A 165 2.56 2.98 23.96
CA ASP A 165 2.12 1.63 24.27
C ASP A 165 0.83 1.65 25.11
N PRO A 166 -0.09 0.70 24.88
CA PRO A 166 -1.32 0.62 25.69
C PRO A 166 -1.13 -0.15 27.00
N ALA A 167 0.09 -0.64 27.29
CA ALA A 167 0.37 -1.64 28.32
C ALA A 167 0.58 -1.05 29.73
N ASP A 168 0.63 0.28 29.87
CA ASP A 168 0.55 0.98 31.14
C ASP A 168 -0.88 0.95 31.74
N GLY A 169 -1.33 -0.27 32.05
CA GLY A 169 -2.49 -0.57 32.88
C GLY A 169 -2.16 -0.56 34.38
N PRO A 170 -3.15 -0.72 35.27
CA PRO A 170 -3.12 -0.30 36.69
C PRO A 170 -2.21 -1.12 37.63
N SER A 171 -1.15 -1.76 37.16
CA SER A 171 -0.23 -2.54 37.98
C SER A 171 1.05 -1.79 38.32
N VAL A 172 0.93 -0.65 39.03
CA VAL A 172 1.79 -0.18 40.14
C VAL A 172 1.59 1.33 40.38
N GLY A 173 0.42 1.75 40.89
CA GLY A 173 0.30 2.99 41.67
C GLY A 173 0.60 4.35 41.00
N VAL A 174 0.91 4.40 39.71
CA VAL A 174 1.02 5.64 38.93
C VAL A 174 0.31 5.43 37.59
N ALA A 175 -1.02 5.36 37.64
CA ALA A 175 -1.81 5.61 36.44
C ALA A 175 -1.85 7.13 36.29
N ASP A 176 -0.89 7.72 35.60
CA ASP A 176 -1.02 9.15 35.27
C ASP A 176 -1.94 9.37 34.06
N GLY A 177 -2.25 8.32 33.30
CA GLY A 177 -3.11 8.41 32.12
C GLY A 177 -2.63 9.48 31.14
N ASN A 178 -1.33 9.78 31.16
CA ASN A 178 -0.71 10.87 30.45
C ASN A 178 0.47 10.31 29.65
N PRO A 179 0.35 10.23 28.31
CA PRO A 179 1.39 9.71 27.40
C PRO A 179 2.67 10.59 27.35
N LEU A 180 2.82 11.53 28.27
CA LEU A 180 3.96 12.45 28.40
C LEU A 180 4.61 12.40 29.79
N ALA A 181 4.11 11.56 30.70
CA ALA A 181 4.57 11.51 32.09
C ALA A 181 5.45 10.30 32.42
N ASP A 182 5.82 9.50 31.41
CA ASP A 182 6.88 8.50 31.48
C ASP A 182 8.25 9.19 31.57
N ALA A 183 8.64 9.59 32.78
CA ALA A 183 9.93 10.22 33.09
C ALA A 183 10.83 9.30 33.90
#